data_AF-A0A9E5X7Z6-F1
#
_entry.id   AF-A0A9E5X7Z6-F1
#
_cell.length_a   1.000
_cell.length_b   1.000
_cell.length_c   1.000
_cell.angle_alpha   90.00
_cell.angle_beta   90.00
_cell.angle_gamma   90.00
#
_symmetry.space_group_name_H-M   'P 1'
#
loop_
_entity.id
_entity.type
_entity.pdbx_description
1 polymer ?
#
loop_
_entity_poly.entity_id
_entity_poly.type
_entity_poly.pdbx_seq_one_letter_code
_entity_poly.pdbx_strand_id
1 'polypeptide(L)'
;MIRRVGLVLIVFLIAGCATNRYGPWYTPSGNLVSNSIVVEFQGFKDCGTDKVVFLRFLGRQYAHDPQGQLGTLTAADGTELTYAELDGPPAGAEATGVRHKDQEIWRSSADIENYLYIVYDNGYTQRWPRAEVRCER
;
A
#
# COMPACT_ATOMS: atom_id res chain seq x y z
N MET A 1 -56.07 27.77 -21.27
CA MET A 1 -55.45 26.64 -20.55
C MET A 1 -54.00 26.52 -21.00
N ILE A 2 -53.04 26.94 -20.18
CA ILE A 2 -51.60 26.92 -20.49
C ILE A 2 -51.00 25.63 -19.91
N ARG A 3 -50.68 24.66 -20.77
CA ARG A 3 -49.94 23.43 -20.39
C ARG A 3 -48.46 23.77 -20.28
N ARG A 4 -47.97 23.90 -19.04
CA ARG A 4 -46.54 24.00 -18.74
C ARG A 4 -45.92 22.60 -18.91
N VAL A 5 -45.09 22.43 -19.94
CA VAL A 5 -44.25 21.25 -20.12
C VAL A 5 -43.06 21.42 -19.18
N GLY A 6 -43.04 20.65 -18.08
CA GLY A 6 -41.96 20.63 -17.12
C GLY A 6 -40.75 19.91 -17.72
N LEU A 7 -39.65 20.66 -17.90
CA LEU A 7 -38.35 20.14 -18.27
C LEU A 7 -37.74 19.42 -17.05
N VAL A 8 -37.77 18.09 -17.03
CA VAL A 8 -37.10 17.29 -15.99
C VAL A 8 -35.63 17.18 -16.37
N LEU A 9 -34.80 18.03 -15.77
CA LEU A 9 -33.35 17.97 -15.88
C LEU A 9 -32.85 16.87 -14.93
N ILE A 10 -32.66 15.65 -15.45
CA ILE A 10 -32.03 14.57 -14.70
C ILE A 10 -30.52 14.86 -14.67
N VAL A 11 -30.06 15.46 -13.58
CA VAL A 11 -28.63 15.60 -13.28
C VAL A 11 -28.14 14.23 -12.83
N PHE A 12 -27.52 13.48 -13.75
CA PHE A 12 -26.69 12.33 -13.39
C PHE A 12 -25.43 12.84 -12.68
N LEU A 13 -25.49 12.90 -11.36
CA LEU A 13 -24.30 12.99 -10.51
C LEU A 13 -23.56 11.66 -10.64
N ILE A 14 -22.67 11.57 -11.62
CA ILE A 14 -21.64 10.52 -11.63
C ILE A 14 -20.71 10.87 -10.47
N ALA A 15 -21.03 10.37 -9.28
CA ALA A 15 -20.08 10.31 -8.19
C ALA A 15 -18.94 9.43 -8.69
N GLY A 16 -17.89 10.05 -9.22
CA GLY A 16 -16.63 9.37 -9.47
C GLY A 16 -16.16 8.86 -8.12
N CYS A 17 -16.40 7.58 -7.84
CA CYS A 17 -15.68 6.87 -6.80
C CYS A 17 -14.21 6.96 -7.21
N ALA A 18 -13.49 7.97 -6.71
CA ALA A 18 -12.06 7.92 -6.65
C ALA A 18 -11.76 6.63 -5.88
N THR A 19 -11.41 5.57 -6.60
CA THR A 19 -10.98 4.32 -6.00
C THR A 19 -9.78 4.69 -5.16
N ASN A 20 -9.96 4.79 -3.85
CA ASN A 20 -8.88 5.07 -2.94
C ASN A 20 -7.96 3.85 -3.05
N ARG A 21 -6.91 4.00 -3.86
CA ARG A 21 -5.96 2.93 -4.17
C ARG A 21 -5.07 2.67 -2.95
N TYR A 22 -4.93 3.68 -2.08
CA TYR A 22 -4.08 3.68 -0.90
C TYR A 22 -4.94 3.86 0.35
N GLY A 23 -4.94 2.87 1.23
CA GLY A 23 -5.79 2.88 2.44
C GLY A 23 -7.27 3.25 2.19
N PRO A 24 -8.05 3.55 3.23
CA PRO A 24 -7.67 3.42 4.65
C PRO A 24 -7.42 1.96 5.07
N TRP A 25 -6.59 1.80 6.11
CA TRP A 25 -6.31 0.52 6.75
C TRP A 25 -7.08 0.40 8.07
N TYR A 26 -7.45 -0.82 8.45
CA TYR A 26 -8.32 -1.10 9.59
C TYR A 26 -7.69 -2.10 10.55
N THR A 27 -7.93 -1.94 11.85
CA THR A 27 -7.56 -2.90 12.89
C THR A 27 -8.43 -4.16 12.82
N PRO A 28 -8.08 -5.25 13.52
CA PRO A 28 -8.95 -6.43 13.64
C PRO A 28 -10.36 -6.13 14.16
N SER A 29 -10.48 -5.10 14.99
CA SER A 29 -11.75 -4.61 15.54
C SER A 29 -12.54 -3.71 14.59
N GLY A 30 -12.07 -3.48 13.36
CA GLY A 30 -12.73 -2.67 12.35
C GLY A 30 -12.53 -1.16 12.52
N ASN A 31 -11.62 -0.72 13.40
CA ASN A 31 -11.34 0.70 13.60
C ASN A 31 -10.32 1.19 12.56
N LEU A 32 -10.45 2.45 12.15
CA LEU A 32 -9.46 3.09 11.28
C LEU A 32 -8.09 3.12 12.00
N VAL A 33 -7.06 2.63 11.33
CA VAL A 33 -5.69 2.70 11.83
C VAL A 33 -5.16 4.13 11.64
N SER A 34 -4.51 4.67 12.66
CA SER A 34 -3.88 6.00 12.60
C SER A 34 -2.79 6.05 11.52
N ASN A 35 -2.67 7.20 10.83
CA ASN A 35 -1.58 7.48 9.90
C ASN A 35 -0.18 7.43 10.57
N SER A 36 -0.10 7.52 11.90
CA SER A 36 1.14 7.32 12.64
C SER A 36 1.58 5.85 12.71
N ILE A 37 0.64 4.92 12.50
CA ILE A 37 0.89 3.47 12.52
C ILE A 37 1.04 2.96 11.09
N VAL A 38 0.11 3.30 10.20
CA VAL A 38 0.17 2.91 8.79
C VAL A 38 -0.22 4.07 7.90
N VAL A 39 0.62 4.38 6.93
CA VAL A 39 0.27 5.30 5.84
C VAL A 39 0.82 4.75 4.55
N GLU A 40 -0.03 4.72 3.54
CA GLU A 40 0.29 4.28 2.20
C GLU A 40 0.17 5.48 1.25
N PHE A 41 1.16 5.66 0.39
CA PHE A 41 1.23 6.81 -0.49
C PHE A 41 2.03 6.50 -1.75
N GLN A 42 1.68 7.17 -2.83
CA GLN A 42 2.43 7.11 -4.08
C GLN A 42 3.71 7.95 -3.97
N GLY A 43 4.78 7.51 -4.61
CA GLY A 43 5.99 8.29 -4.79
C GLY A 43 5.77 9.54 -5.64
N PHE A 44 6.84 10.29 -5.86
CA PHE A 44 6.78 11.65 -6.37
C PHE A 44 7.37 11.71 -7.78
N LYS A 45 6.65 12.38 -8.70
CA LYS A 45 7.06 12.55 -10.10
C LYS A 45 8.37 13.30 -10.23
N ASP A 46 8.56 14.35 -9.45
CA ASP A 46 9.78 15.17 -9.47
C ASP A 46 11.03 14.36 -9.07
N CYS A 47 10.82 13.21 -8.44
CA CYS A 47 11.85 12.30 -7.96
C CYS A 47 11.95 11.02 -8.80
N GLY A 48 11.21 10.92 -9.91
CA GLY A 48 11.19 9.73 -10.77
C GLY A 48 10.60 8.46 -10.12
N THR A 49 9.84 8.61 -9.04
CA THR A 49 9.27 7.50 -8.26
C THR A 49 7.74 7.47 -8.30
N ASP A 50 7.13 8.14 -9.28
CA ASP A 50 5.68 8.22 -9.41
C ASP A 50 4.99 6.88 -9.69
N LYS A 51 5.73 5.81 -10.00
CA LYS A 51 5.17 4.45 -10.11
C LYS A 51 5.42 3.59 -8.88
N VAL A 52 6.21 4.07 -7.91
CA VAL A 52 6.47 3.39 -6.65
C VAL A 52 5.35 3.69 -5.67
N VAL A 53 4.87 2.66 -4.98
CA VAL A 53 3.98 2.82 -3.83
C VAL A 53 4.78 2.57 -2.57
N PHE A 54 4.70 3.48 -1.62
CA PHE A 54 5.33 3.36 -0.33
C PHE A 54 4.28 3.05 0.72
N LEU A 55 4.66 2.19 1.66
CA LEU A 55 3.89 1.95 2.87
C LEU A 55 4.81 2.14 4.07
N ARG A 56 4.44 3.07 4.95
CA ARG A 56 5.09 3.25 6.24
C ARG A 56 4.27 2.54 7.31
N PHE A 57 4.85 1.51 7.92
CA PHE A 57 4.25 0.72 8.98
C PHE A 57 5.13 0.79 10.24
N LEU A 58 4.55 1.21 11.38
CA LEU A 58 5.25 1.34 12.67
C LEU A 58 6.59 2.08 12.55
N GLY A 59 6.60 3.19 11.79
CA GLY A 59 7.78 4.03 11.58
C GLY A 59 8.78 3.50 10.54
N ARG A 60 8.57 2.31 9.98
CA ARG A 60 9.42 1.70 8.94
C ARG A 60 8.76 1.86 7.59
N GLN A 61 9.55 2.13 6.55
CA GLN A 61 9.03 2.38 5.21
C GLN A 61 9.47 1.30 4.23
N TYR A 62 8.52 0.82 3.45
CA TYR A 62 8.68 -0.26 2.48
C TYR A 62 8.15 0.17 1.12
N ALA A 63 8.66 -0.42 0.05
CA ALA A 63 8.29 -0.05 -1.31
C ALA A 63 7.73 -1.24 -2.10
N HIS A 64 6.62 -0.98 -2.78
CA HIS A 64 6.15 -1.73 -3.93
C HIS A 64 6.75 -1.12 -5.19
N ASP A 65 7.86 -1.69 -5.63
CA ASP A 65 8.60 -1.25 -6.81
C ASP A 65 8.94 -2.44 -7.73
N PRO A 66 7.95 -3.08 -8.37
CA PRO A 66 8.20 -4.19 -9.27
C PRO A 66 9.01 -3.82 -10.52
N GLN A 67 9.16 -2.52 -10.83
CA GLN A 67 9.94 -2.05 -11.98
C GLN A 67 11.36 -1.58 -11.61
N GLY A 68 11.73 -1.60 -10.34
CA GLY A 68 13.07 -1.20 -9.87
C GLY A 68 13.40 0.28 -10.10
N GLN A 69 12.40 1.18 -10.03
CA GLN A 69 12.63 2.63 -10.12
C GLN A 69 13.55 3.17 -9.02
N LEU A 70 13.60 2.51 -7.86
CA LEU A 70 14.48 2.88 -6.75
C LEU A 70 15.93 2.41 -6.94
N GLY A 71 16.20 1.60 -7.96
CA GLY A 71 17.49 0.94 -8.14
C GLY A 71 17.75 -0.11 -7.06
N THR A 72 19.03 -0.42 -6.83
CA THR A 72 19.45 -1.41 -5.83
C THR A 72 19.21 -0.88 -4.41
N LEU A 73 18.39 -1.60 -3.66
CA LEU A 73 18.19 -1.41 -2.22
C LEU A 73 19.10 -2.36 -1.46
N THR A 74 19.67 -1.91 -0.34
CA THR A 74 20.58 -2.72 0.47
C THR A 74 20.22 -2.63 1.95
N ALA A 75 20.26 -3.76 2.65
CA ALA A 75 20.21 -3.82 4.10
C ALA A 75 21.50 -3.25 4.73
N ALA A 76 21.50 -3.12 6.06
CA ALA A 76 22.65 -2.62 6.80
C ALA A 76 23.92 -3.49 6.67
N ASP A 77 23.74 -4.78 6.42
CA ASP A 77 24.84 -5.74 6.20
C ASP A 77 25.30 -5.81 4.73
N GLY A 78 24.73 -4.98 3.85
CA GLY A 78 25.03 -4.96 2.42
C GLY A 78 24.23 -5.95 1.59
N THR A 79 23.35 -6.75 2.20
CA THR A 79 22.46 -7.67 1.47
C THR A 79 21.53 -6.89 0.55
N GLU A 80 21.45 -7.28 -0.72
CA GLU A 80 20.49 -6.70 -1.66
C GLU A 80 19.06 -7.04 -1.27
N LEU A 81 18.19 -6.03 -1.25
CA LEU A 81 16.78 -6.14 -0.92
C LEU A 81 15.95 -6.05 -2.21
N THR A 82 15.12 -7.05 -2.44
CA THR A 82 14.34 -7.15 -3.68
C THR A 82 12.86 -7.33 -3.41
N TYR A 83 12.05 -6.63 -4.22
CA TYR A 83 10.63 -6.93 -4.34
C TYR A 83 10.45 -8.35 -4.89
N ALA A 84 9.47 -9.07 -4.35
CA ALA A 84 9.11 -10.38 -4.86
C ALA A 84 7.61 -10.64 -4.70
N GLU A 85 7.09 -11.43 -5.63
CA GLU A 85 5.76 -12.01 -5.57
C GLU A 85 5.90 -13.49 -5.19
N LEU A 86 5.14 -13.94 -4.20
CA LEU A 86 5.28 -15.24 -3.57
C LEU A 86 3.93 -15.98 -3.58
N ASP A 87 3.97 -17.29 -3.72
CA ASP A 87 2.83 -18.20 -3.59
C ASP A 87 2.59 -18.55 -2.12
N GLY A 88 2.34 -17.54 -1.29
CA GLY A 88 2.14 -17.66 0.15
C GLY A 88 3.08 -16.81 1.00
N PRO A 89 2.71 -16.56 2.28
CA PRO A 89 3.59 -15.92 3.24
C PRO A 89 4.78 -16.83 3.57
N PRO A 90 5.99 -16.27 3.79
CA PRO A 90 7.14 -17.08 4.15
C PRO A 90 6.97 -17.72 5.53
N ALA A 91 7.71 -18.79 5.78
CA ALA A 91 7.68 -19.49 7.05
C ALA A 91 8.00 -18.54 8.22
N GLY A 92 7.17 -18.57 9.27
CA GLY A 92 7.32 -17.72 10.44
C GLY A 92 6.83 -16.27 10.26
N ALA A 93 6.27 -15.90 9.11
CA ALA A 93 5.53 -14.65 8.99
C ALA A 93 4.20 -14.75 9.76
N GLU A 94 3.89 -13.69 10.48
CA GLU A 94 2.70 -13.57 11.32
C GLU A 94 1.80 -12.43 10.83
N ALA A 95 0.50 -12.70 10.84
CA ALA A 95 -0.54 -11.74 10.58
C ALA A 95 -0.55 -10.62 11.63
N THR A 96 -0.59 -9.36 11.20
CA THR A 96 -0.74 -8.23 12.14
C THR A 96 -2.20 -7.90 12.44
N GLY A 97 -3.13 -8.41 11.62
CA GLY A 97 -4.53 -8.05 11.69
C GLY A 97 -4.88 -6.69 11.07
N VAL A 98 -3.89 -5.94 10.57
CA VAL A 98 -4.09 -4.65 9.92
C VAL A 98 -4.43 -4.86 8.44
N ARG A 99 -5.62 -4.46 8.03
CA ARG A 99 -6.20 -4.83 6.72
C ARG A 99 -6.69 -3.66 5.88
N HIS A 100 -6.59 -3.80 4.56
CA HIS A 100 -7.19 -2.90 3.58
C HIS A 100 -7.79 -3.76 2.45
N LYS A 101 -9.12 -3.76 2.31
CA LYS A 101 -9.82 -4.64 1.36
C LYS A 101 -9.42 -6.11 1.55
N ASP A 102 -8.93 -6.75 0.50
CA ASP A 102 -8.44 -8.13 0.44
C ASP A 102 -7.00 -8.29 0.92
N GLN A 103 -6.34 -7.22 1.36
CA GLN A 103 -4.95 -7.20 1.78
C GLN A 103 -4.81 -7.16 3.29
N GLU A 104 -3.78 -7.82 3.80
CA GLU A 104 -3.35 -7.78 5.19
C GLU A 104 -1.84 -7.60 5.31
N ILE A 105 -1.42 -6.79 6.30
CA ILE A 105 -0.01 -6.62 6.62
C ILE A 105 0.46 -7.79 7.49
N TRP A 106 1.55 -8.43 7.07
CA TRP A 106 2.24 -9.50 7.78
C TRP A 106 3.71 -9.12 8.01
N ARG A 107 4.31 -9.70 9.06
CA ARG A 107 5.72 -9.49 9.42
C ARG A 107 6.37 -10.81 9.78
N SER A 108 7.63 -10.99 9.41
CA SER A 108 8.45 -12.09 9.92
C SER A 108 9.52 -11.55 10.86
N SER A 109 9.70 -12.19 12.01
CA SER A 109 10.76 -11.82 12.96
C SER A 109 12.16 -12.07 12.40
N ALA A 110 12.30 -12.97 11.42
CA ALA A 110 13.58 -13.31 10.79
C ALA A 110 14.16 -12.15 9.95
N ASP A 111 13.31 -11.27 9.43
CA ASP A 111 13.72 -10.21 8.49
C ASP A 111 12.94 -8.90 8.66
N ILE A 112 12.40 -8.66 9.85
CA ILE A 112 11.56 -7.50 10.18
C ILE A 112 12.21 -6.14 9.86
N GLU A 113 13.55 -6.08 9.88
CA GLU A 113 14.31 -4.89 9.50
C GLU A 113 14.26 -4.59 8.00
N ASN A 114 14.08 -5.63 7.19
CA ASN A 114 14.33 -5.65 5.75
C ASN A 114 13.06 -5.77 4.91
N TYR A 115 12.00 -6.41 5.41
CA TYR A 115 10.81 -6.70 4.60
C TYR A 115 9.50 -6.47 5.34
N LEU A 116 8.47 -6.16 4.55
CA LEU A 116 7.07 -6.23 4.93
C LEU A 116 6.34 -7.13 3.94
N TYR A 117 5.35 -7.86 4.41
CA TYR A 117 4.56 -8.76 3.59
C TYR A 117 3.13 -8.25 3.47
N ILE A 118 2.64 -8.13 2.24
CA ILE A 118 1.23 -7.86 1.95
C ILE A 118 0.62 -9.17 1.47
N VAL A 119 -0.21 -9.77 2.31
CA VAL A 119 -0.86 -11.06 2.04
C VAL A 119 -2.29 -10.79 1.61
N TYR A 120 -2.68 -11.38 0.48
CA TYR A 120 -4.01 -11.25 -0.10
C TYR A 120 -4.89 -12.43 0.34
N ASP A 121 -6.21 -12.26 0.34
CA ASP A 121 -7.17 -13.30 0.77
C ASP A 121 -7.08 -14.61 -0.04
N ASN A 122 -6.56 -14.53 -1.27
CA ASN A 122 -6.30 -15.70 -2.11
C ASN A 122 -4.97 -16.42 -1.78
N GLY A 123 -4.22 -15.98 -0.76
CA GLY A 123 -2.93 -16.53 -0.34
C GLY A 123 -1.72 -15.94 -1.06
N TYR A 124 -1.91 -15.23 -2.16
CA TYR A 124 -0.83 -14.53 -2.86
C TYR A 124 -0.17 -13.51 -1.92
N THR A 125 1.15 -13.41 -1.98
CA THR A 125 1.91 -12.52 -1.10
C THR A 125 2.88 -11.67 -1.88
N GLN A 126 2.92 -10.38 -1.55
CA GLN A 126 3.97 -9.49 -2.02
C GLN A 126 4.95 -9.22 -0.90
N ARG A 127 6.24 -9.38 -1.17
CA ARG A 127 7.34 -9.00 -0.29
C ARG A 127 7.85 -7.63 -0.70
N TRP A 128 7.63 -6.64 0.15
CA TRP A 128 8.03 -5.25 -0.07
C TRP A 128 9.34 -4.98 0.66
N PRO A 129 10.45 -4.67 -0.04
CA PRO A 129 11.72 -4.34 0.60
C PRO A 129 11.64 -3.03 1.37
N ARG A 130 12.46 -2.94 2.43
CA ARG A 130 12.72 -1.71 3.15
C ARG A 130 13.29 -0.67 2.17
N ALA A 131 12.67 0.51 2.15
CA ALA A 131 13.06 1.59 1.27
C ALA A 131 12.79 2.94 1.94
N GLU A 132 13.80 3.80 1.96
CA GLU A 132 13.64 5.18 2.39
C GLU A 132 13.39 6.07 1.17
N VAL A 133 12.43 6.99 1.30
CA VAL A 133 12.22 8.01 0.26
C VAL A 133 13.43 8.93 0.35
N ARG A 134 14.32 8.86 -0.65
CA ARG A 134 15.48 9.76 -0.76
C ARG A 134 15.13 11.14 -1.32
N CYS A 135 13.85 11.37 -1.61
CA CYS A 135 13.40 12.67 -2.09
C CYS A 135 13.07 13.58 -0.92
N GLU A 136 14.06 14.35 -0.49
CA GLU A 136 13.86 15.51 0.36
C GLU A 136 13.25 16.62 -0.49
N ARG A 137 12.16 17.22 0.01
CA ARG A 137 11.54 18.39 -0.61
C ARG A 137 12.12 19.66 -0.04
#